data_AF-A0A8T7JVU3-F1
#
_entry.id   AF-A0A8T7JVU3-F1
#
_cell.length_a   1.000
_cell.length_b   1.000
_cell.length_c   1.000
_cell.angle_alpha   90.00
_cell.angle_beta   90.00
_cell.angle_gamma   90.00
#
_symmetry.space_group_name_H-M   'P 1'
#
loop_
_entity.id
_entity.type
_entity.pdbx_description
1 polymer ?
#
loop_
_entity_poly.entity_id
_entity_poly.type
_entity_poly.pdbx_seq_one_letter_code
_entity_poly.pdbx_strand_id
1 'polypeptide(L)'
;MSSDYAKELLRSGIIEAKTGSRDSARRYLDRAIYMAGSHDVLAEAWFWMSEAIDDPVEKRKALENCLSHDMHHTRARRSLAILDGKLKADDVINPDQLPAAPDGLREAQADRFMCPKCGGRMAFSPDGSGLVCDYCARQNPLGAGSGTENEKDFIVAMATMKGHGKPLQEQVFHCNGCGAEFILPPEQLSSNCAYCDSPHVVNYEKTKDILAPNSILPFAIDQKRAARLLIEWVEKNHIKPEKKVDLPRGVYLPMWTFDIGGEIDYSGEIVEYERNTFTGERERKVTRVEDKYPVMVNDLALPASRKPSQVFMKLLPTFDLSALKEYDPRYLAGWLAELYDVPMADASLDARSTAFKHIKKQLPHLLGNITLIRASSASMLVESFKLALLPVWMTELPFGGRGHIVLINGQNGMVASDLPEKDEEQGGLFDFLADLLND
;
A
#
# COMPACT_ATOMS: atom_id res chain seq x y z
N MET A 1 57.32 -26.32 -16.49
CA MET A 1 57.96 -25.50 -15.44
C MET A 1 57.63 -24.01 -15.57
N SER A 2 57.73 -23.36 -16.74
CA SER A 2 57.45 -21.90 -16.88
C SER A 2 56.01 -21.47 -16.58
N SER A 3 55.00 -22.27 -16.93
CA SER A 3 53.57 -21.90 -16.79
C SER A 3 53.10 -21.84 -15.33
N ASP A 4 53.59 -22.73 -14.47
CA ASP A 4 53.21 -22.71 -13.04
C ASP A 4 53.85 -21.54 -12.31
N TYR A 5 55.10 -21.19 -12.66
CA TYR A 5 55.78 -20.04 -12.09
C TYR A 5 55.13 -18.70 -12.49
N ALA A 6 54.63 -18.59 -13.73
CA ALA A 6 53.87 -17.40 -14.17
C ALA A 6 52.56 -17.23 -13.38
N LYS A 7 51.88 -18.32 -13.03
CA LYS A 7 50.67 -18.29 -12.18
C LYS A 7 50.98 -17.89 -10.74
N GLU A 8 52.13 -18.30 -10.20
CA GLU A 8 52.59 -17.86 -8.88
C GLU A 8 52.90 -16.36 -8.87
N LEU A 9 53.63 -15.87 -9.89
CA LEU A 9 53.90 -14.43 -10.04
C LEU A 9 52.62 -13.61 -10.19
N LEU A 10 51.64 -14.11 -10.97
CA LEU A 10 50.32 -13.50 -11.09
C LEU A 10 49.63 -13.42 -9.72
N ARG A 11 49.60 -14.52 -8.95
CA ARG A 11 49.00 -14.53 -7.60
C ARG A 11 49.68 -13.53 -6.67
N SER A 12 51.01 -13.48 -6.66
CA SER A 12 51.76 -12.49 -5.87
C SER A 12 51.46 -11.06 -6.31
N GLY A 13 51.39 -10.80 -7.61
CA GLY A 13 51.02 -9.49 -8.16
C GLY A 13 49.61 -9.05 -7.76
N ILE A 14 48.63 -9.96 -7.78
CA ILE A 14 47.25 -9.70 -7.35
C ILE A 14 47.20 -9.36 -5.86
N ILE A 15 47.93 -10.10 -5.02
CA ILE A 15 47.98 -9.85 -3.57
C ILE A 15 48.52 -8.43 -3.32
N GLU A 16 49.66 -8.08 -3.91
CA GLU A 16 50.26 -6.75 -3.75
C GLU A 16 49.37 -5.62 -4.30
N ALA A 17 48.66 -5.86 -5.40
CA ALA A 17 47.70 -4.90 -5.93
C ALA A 17 46.54 -4.66 -4.95
N LYS A 18 46.02 -5.74 -4.34
CA LYS A 18 44.93 -5.67 -3.35
C LYS A 18 45.36 -5.03 -2.02
N THR A 19 46.61 -5.19 -1.61
CA THR A 19 47.15 -4.58 -0.38
C THR A 19 47.58 -3.11 -0.59
N GLY A 20 47.52 -2.59 -1.82
CA GLY A 20 47.85 -1.20 -2.14
C GLY A 20 49.33 -0.95 -2.46
N SER A 21 50.16 -1.98 -2.47
CA SER A 21 51.59 -1.93 -2.82
C SER A 21 51.81 -1.87 -4.34
N ARG A 22 51.42 -0.76 -4.98
CA ARG A 22 51.34 -0.62 -6.44
C ARG A 22 52.66 -0.90 -7.18
N ASP A 23 53.79 -0.40 -6.69
CA ASP A 23 55.09 -0.62 -7.35
C ASP A 23 55.54 -2.09 -7.34
N SER A 24 55.31 -2.77 -6.22
CA SER A 24 55.58 -4.21 -6.09
C SER A 24 54.65 -5.02 -6.99
N ALA A 25 53.36 -4.66 -7.01
CA ALA A 25 52.37 -5.29 -7.87
C ALA A 25 52.77 -5.21 -9.36
N ARG A 26 53.15 -4.02 -9.85
CA ARG A 26 53.60 -3.83 -11.23
C ARG A 26 54.79 -4.71 -11.58
N ARG A 27 55.79 -4.84 -10.69
CA ARG A 27 56.97 -5.69 -10.93
C ARG A 27 56.63 -7.18 -11.02
N TYR A 28 55.73 -7.67 -10.17
CA TYR A 28 55.29 -9.07 -10.22
C TYR A 28 54.42 -9.35 -11.45
N LEU A 29 53.52 -8.43 -11.79
CA LEU A 29 52.63 -8.55 -12.94
C LEU A 29 53.39 -8.45 -14.27
N ASP A 30 54.38 -7.58 -14.39
CA ASP A 30 55.22 -7.45 -15.59
C ASP A 30 56.02 -8.74 -15.85
N ARG A 31 56.60 -9.32 -14.79
CA ARG A 31 57.25 -10.64 -14.87
C ARG A 31 56.27 -11.75 -15.20
N ALA A 32 55.05 -11.70 -14.64
CA ALA A 32 54.01 -12.67 -14.96
C ALA A 32 53.62 -12.60 -16.45
N ILE A 33 53.49 -11.40 -17.02
CA ILE A 33 53.21 -11.18 -18.44
C ILE A 33 54.34 -11.72 -19.32
N TYR A 34 55.59 -11.41 -18.97
CA TYR A 34 56.76 -11.87 -19.73
C TYR A 34 56.92 -13.40 -19.74
N MET A 35 56.55 -14.06 -18.64
CA MET A 35 56.72 -15.51 -18.47
C MET A 35 55.46 -16.33 -18.82
N ALA A 36 54.33 -15.68 -19.07
CA ALA A 36 53.06 -16.35 -19.33
C ALA A 36 53.00 -16.95 -20.74
N GLY A 37 52.64 -18.24 -20.80
CA GLY A 37 52.38 -18.94 -22.06
C GLY A 37 50.89 -19.17 -22.36
N SER A 38 49.98 -18.70 -21.50
CA SER A 38 48.53 -18.92 -21.62
C SER A 38 47.78 -17.60 -21.63
N HIS A 39 46.82 -17.47 -22.54
CA HIS A 39 45.98 -16.28 -22.71
C HIS A 39 45.22 -15.90 -21.43
N ASP A 40 44.74 -16.85 -20.64
CA ASP A 40 44.03 -16.57 -19.39
C ASP A 40 44.90 -15.85 -18.35
N VAL A 41 46.17 -16.27 -18.24
CA VAL A 41 47.15 -15.65 -17.31
C VAL A 41 47.54 -14.27 -17.81
N LEU A 42 47.70 -14.09 -19.13
CA LEU A 42 47.98 -12.79 -19.74
C LEU A 42 46.80 -11.83 -19.53
N ALA A 43 45.57 -12.28 -19.76
CA ALA A 43 44.36 -11.48 -19.59
C ALA A 43 44.23 -10.99 -18.13
N GLU A 44 44.37 -11.88 -17.15
CA GLU A 44 44.34 -11.52 -15.73
C GLU A 44 45.50 -10.60 -15.33
N ALA A 45 46.72 -10.88 -15.80
CA ALA A 45 47.88 -10.06 -15.46
C ALA A 45 47.74 -8.62 -16.00
N TRP A 46 47.25 -8.46 -17.23
CA TRP A 46 46.98 -7.15 -17.82
C TRP A 46 45.82 -6.41 -17.13
N PHE A 47 44.77 -7.14 -16.72
CA PHE A 47 43.69 -6.54 -15.93
C PHE A 47 44.21 -5.98 -14.60
N TRP A 48 44.94 -6.78 -13.83
CA TRP A 48 45.50 -6.34 -12.55
C TRP A 48 46.61 -5.28 -12.72
N MET A 49 47.32 -5.28 -13.86
CA MET A 49 48.24 -4.20 -14.21
C MET A 49 47.50 -2.87 -14.36
N SER A 50 46.30 -2.87 -14.95
CA SER A 50 45.47 -1.67 -15.08
C SER A 50 44.99 -1.12 -13.73
N GLU A 51 44.85 -1.98 -12.71
CA GLU A 51 44.47 -1.57 -11.36
C GLU A 51 45.65 -1.02 -10.54
N ALA A 52 46.88 -1.35 -10.94
CA ALA A 52 48.10 -0.85 -10.30
C ALA A 52 48.64 0.45 -10.95
N ILE A 53 48.01 0.95 -12.02
CA ILE A 53 48.41 2.13 -12.79
C ILE A 53 47.41 3.27 -12.56
N ASP A 54 47.93 4.46 -12.23
CA ASP A 54 47.11 5.67 -12.02
C ASP A 54 46.94 6.52 -13.29
N ASP A 55 47.90 6.45 -14.23
CA ASP A 55 47.81 7.21 -15.47
C ASP A 55 46.69 6.65 -16.37
N PRO A 56 45.68 7.46 -16.76
CA PRO A 56 44.52 6.96 -17.51
C PRO A 56 44.87 6.46 -18.91
N VAL A 57 45.95 6.97 -19.52
CA VAL A 57 46.40 6.53 -20.86
C VAL A 57 47.05 5.16 -20.77
N GLU A 58 47.94 4.94 -19.81
CA GLU A 58 48.53 3.62 -19.54
C GLU A 58 47.49 2.60 -19.06
N LYS A 59 46.54 3.03 -18.22
CA LYS A 59 45.45 2.18 -17.75
C LYS A 59 44.58 1.68 -18.91
N ARG A 60 44.23 2.57 -19.85
CA ARG A 60 43.50 2.20 -21.07
C ARG A 60 44.27 1.16 -21.89
N LYS A 61 45.57 1.36 -22.13
CA LYS A 61 46.40 0.41 -22.88
C LYS A 61 46.43 -0.97 -22.21
N ALA A 62 46.54 -1.04 -20.88
CA ALA A 62 46.52 -2.30 -20.15
C ALA A 62 45.16 -3.02 -20.28
N LEU A 63 44.05 -2.28 -20.25
CA LEU A 63 42.71 -2.84 -20.46
C LEU A 63 42.50 -3.34 -21.89
N GLU A 64 43.00 -2.62 -22.89
CA GLU A 64 42.97 -3.04 -24.30
C GLU A 64 43.82 -4.31 -24.53
N ASN A 65 45.00 -4.39 -23.91
CA ASN A 65 45.84 -5.59 -23.93
C ASN A 65 45.15 -6.79 -23.25
N CYS A 66 44.44 -6.57 -22.15
CA CYS A 66 43.61 -7.60 -21.52
C CYS A 66 42.54 -8.13 -22.50
N LEU A 67 41.80 -7.22 -23.16
CA LEU A 67 40.75 -7.57 -24.11
C LEU A 67 41.28 -8.21 -25.41
N SER A 68 42.54 -7.98 -25.76
CA SER A 68 43.19 -8.66 -26.88
C SER A 68 43.42 -10.16 -26.63
N HIS A 69 43.49 -10.57 -25.36
CA HIS A 69 43.67 -11.97 -24.95
C HIS A 69 42.37 -12.64 -24.51
N ASP A 70 41.48 -11.90 -23.84
CA ASP A 70 40.11 -12.32 -23.55
C ASP A 70 39.13 -11.21 -23.92
N MET A 71 38.56 -11.32 -25.11
CA MET A 71 37.59 -10.36 -25.62
C MET A 71 36.34 -10.26 -24.73
N HIS A 72 35.97 -11.31 -23.99
CA HIS A 72 34.78 -11.35 -23.14
C HIS A 72 35.06 -10.96 -21.68
N HIS A 73 36.28 -10.51 -21.36
CA HIS A 73 36.67 -10.17 -20.00
C HIS A 73 35.82 -9.00 -19.43
N THR A 74 34.83 -9.36 -18.62
CA THR A 74 33.76 -8.46 -18.16
C THR A 74 34.28 -7.30 -17.33
N ARG A 75 35.26 -7.54 -16.45
CA ARG A 75 35.89 -6.52 -15.59
C ARG A 75 36.69 -5.50 -16.39
N ALA A 76 37.36 -5.93 -17.46
CA ALA A 76 38.14 -5.02 -18.31
C ALA A 76 37.24 -4.14 -19.18
N ARG A 77 36.18 -4.71 -19.79
CA ARG A 77 35.18 -3.94 -20.54
C ARG A 77 34.48 -2.89 -19.69
N ARG A 78 34.11 -3.26 -18.46
CA ARG A 78 33.50 -2.35 -17.46
C ARG A 78 34.44 -1.18 -17.15
N SER A 79 35.71 -1.47 -16.86
CA SER A 79 36.70 -0.45 -16.52
C SER A 79 36.98 0.50 -17.71
N LEU A 80 37.00 -0.02 -18.93
CA LEU A 80 37.14 0.78 -20.15
C LEU A 80 35.94 1.70 -20.38
N ALA A 81 34.72 1.20 -20.13
CA ALA A 81 33.49 1.99 -20.26
C ALA A 81 33.38 3.11 -19.20
N ILE A 82 33.96 2.91 -18.01
CA ILE A 82 34.12 3.97 -17.01
C ILE A 82 35.12 5.03 -17.49
N LEU A 83 36.28 4.62 -18.03
CA LEU A 83 37.26 5.54 -18.62
C LEU A 83 36.73 6.31 -19.84
N ASP A 84 35.81 5.72 -20.60
CA ASP A 84 35.12 6.38 -21.72
C ASP A 84 33.99 7.32 -21.25
N GLY A 85 33.69 7.40 -19.95
CA GLY A 85 32.59 8.17 -19.39
C GLY A 85 31.19 7.63 -19.75
N LYS A 86 31.10 6.41 -20.31
CA LYS A 86 29.84 5.75 -20.68
C LYS A 86 29.14 5.13 -19.46
N LEU A 87 29.88 4.92 -18.37
CA LEU A 87 29.40 4.41 -17.09
C LEU A 87 29.98 5.28 -15.95
N LYS A 88 29.13 5.70 -15.00
CA LYS A 88 29.58 6.38 -13.77
C LYS A 88 30.05 5.34 -12.77
N ALA A 89 31.22 5.54 -12.16
CA ALA A 89 31.83 4.58 -11.23
C ALA A 89 30.93 4.25 -10.02
N ASP A 90 30.17 5.24 -9.53
CA ASP A 90 29.30 5.12 -8.35
C ASP A 90 28.03 4.27 -8.60
N ASP A 91 27.62 4.11 -9.87
CA ASP A 91 26.42 3.34 -10.24
C ASP A 91 26.72 1.83 -10.41
N VAL A 92 27.99 1.41 -10.23
CA VAL A 92 28.41 0.05 -10.59
C VAL A 92 28.68 -0.83 -9.36
N ILE A 93 27.78 -1.77 -9.10
CA ILE A 93 27.87 -2.76 -8.02
C ILE A 93 29.13 -3.63 -8.21
N ASN A 94 30.08 -3.58 -7.27
CA ASN A 94 31.26 -4.45 -7.27
C ASN A 94 30.93 -5.74 -6.48
N PRO A 95 30.92 -6.93 -7.11
CA PRO A 95 30.61 -8.18 -6.40
C PRO A 95 31.68 -8.57 -5.36
N ASP A 96 32.92 -8.07 -5.50
CA ASP A 96 34.03 -8.34 -4.57
C ASP A 96 34.16 -7.27 -3.47
N GLN A 97 33.49 -6.13 -3.64
CA GLN A 97 33.32 -5.09 -2.63
C GLN A 97 31.84 -4.70 -2.62
N LEU A 98 31.05 -5.46 -1.86
CA LEU A 98 29.70 -5.03 -1.54
C LEU A 98 29.79 -3.62 -0.94
N PRO A 99 28.99 -2.66 -1.44
CA PRO A 99 28.92 -1.36 -0.79
C PRO A 99 28.59 -1.58 0.68
N ALA A 100 29.20 -0.78 1.56
CA ALA A 100 28.71 -0.70 2.93
C ALA A 100 27.22 -0.41 2.86
N ALA A 101 26.44 -1.12 3.71
CA ALA A 101 25.03 -0.86 3.92
C ALA A 101 24.80 0.66 3.89
N PRO A 102 23.95 1.20 2.99
CA PRO A 102 23.77 2.64 2.90
C PRO A 102 23.39 3.19 4.27
N ASP A 103 24.03 4.30 4.66
CA ASP A 103 23.67 5.04 5.88
C ASP A 103 22.20 5.47 5.75
N GLY A 104 21.30 4.71 6.37
CA GLY A 104 19.88 4.79 6.09
C GLY A 104 19.12 3.46 6.14
N LEU A 105 19.82 2.31 6.22
CA LEU A 105 19.21 1.07 6.72
C LEU A 105 18.91 1.24 8.21
N ARG A 106 17.88 2.04 8.51
CA ARG A 106 17.23 2.05 9.81
C ARG A 106 16.65 0.66 9.97
N GLU A 107 17.11 -0.06 11.00
CA GLU A 107 16.43 -1.27 11.45
C GLU A 107 14.96 -0.91 11.62
N ALA A 108 14.10 -1.41 10.73
CA ALA A 108 12.67 -1.40 11.01
C ALA A 108 12.53 -2.11 12.36
N GLN A 109 12.00 -1.40 13.37
CA GLN A 109 11.65 -2.00 14.66
C GLN A 109 10.49 -2.95 14.40
N ALA A 110 10.86 -4.14 13.99
CA ALA A 110 10.00 -5.25 13.68
C ALA A 110 9.69 -6.00 14.97
N ASP A 111 8.49 -5.81 15.52
CA ASP A 111 8.03 -6.61 16.65
C ASP A 111 7.98 -8.08 16.24
N ARG A 112 8.86 -8.91 16.83
CA ARG A 112 8.92 -10.35 16.56
C ARG A 112 7.96 -11.09 17.50
N PHE A 113 6.88 -11.63 16.93
CA PHE A 113 5.87 -12.39 17.68
C PHE A 113 6.20 -13.89 17.71
N MET A 114 7.11 -14.28 18.61
CA MET A 114 7.52 -15.68 18.79
C MET A 114 6.86 -16.34 20.00
N CYS A 115 6.54 -17.62 19.87
CA CYS A 115 5.93 -18.40 20.93
C CYS A 115 6.92 -18.62 22.09
N PRO A 116 6.57 -18.25 23.34
CA PRO A 116 7.47 -18.42 24.48
C PRO A 116 7.70 -19.89 24.86
N LYS A 117 6.86 -20.81 24.37
CA LYS A 117 6.97 -22.25 24.67
C LYS A 117 7.92 -22.98 23.70
N CYS A 118 7.79 -22.72 22.40
CA CYS A 118 8.48 -23.52 21.36
C CYS A 118 9.30 -22.68 20.38
N GLY A 119 9.29 -21.35 20.49
CA GLY A 119 9.94 -20.45 19.53
C GLY A 119 9.27 -20.38 18.16
N GLY A 120 8.15 -21.07 17.94
CA GLY A 120 7.41 -21.03 16.68
C GLY A 120 6.71 -19.69 16.46
N ARG A 121 6.42 -19.36 15.19
CA ARG A 121 5.67 -18.17 14.79
C ARG A 121 4.31 -18.10 15.48
N MET A 122 3.89 -16.89 15.85
CA MET A 122 2.53 -16.62 16.33
C MET A 122 1.76 -15.78 15.30
N ALA A 123 0.49 -16.12 15.11
CA ALA A 123 -0.47 -15.38 14.30
C ALA A 123 -1.69 -15.00 15.15
N PHE A 124 -2.31 -13.86 14.86
CA PHE A 124 -3.52 -13.45 15.56
C PHE A 124 -4.71 -14.32 15.13
N SER A 125 -5.46 -14.88 16.09
CA SER A 125 -6.56 -15.78 15.80
C SER A 125 -7.71 -15.05 15.10
N PRO A 126 -8.30 -15.61 14.03
CA PRO A 126 -9.53 -15.09 13.44
C PRO A 126 -10.73 -15.08 14.42
N ASP A 127 -10.63 -15.77 15.55
CA ASP A 127 -11.69 -15.84 16.57
C ASP A 127 -11.64 -14.64 17.54
N GLY A 128 -10.70 -13.71 17.35
CA GLY A 128 -10.52 -12.51 18.17
C GLY A 128 -9.93 -12.77 19.57
N SER A 129 -9.49 -14.00 19.85
CA SER A 129 -9.10 -14.47 21.19
C SER A 129 -7.65 -14.18 21.60
N GLY A 130 -6.76 -13.86 20.66
CA GLY A 130 -5.34 -13.58 20.92
C GLY A 130 -4.39 -14.16 19.88
N LEU A 131 -3.10 -14.19 20.21
CA LEU A 131 -2.06 -14.79 19.38
C LEU A 131 -2.04 -16.32 19.56
N VAL A 132 -2.09 -17.07 18.47
CA VAL A 132 -2.01 -18.53 18.41
C VAL A 132 -0.69 -18.92 17.76
N CYS A 133 0.04 -19.86 18.35
CA CYS A 133 1.25 -20.40 17.75
C CYS A 133 0.93 -21.44 16.66
N ASP A 134 1.48 -21.26 15.46
CA ASP A 134 1.29 -22.17 14.32
C ASP A 134 1.85 -23.58 14.58
N TYR A 135 2.85 -23.70 15.45
CA TYR A 135 3.53 -24.97 15.73
C TYR A 135 2.89 -25.75 16.89
N CYS A 136 2.69 -25.10 18.04
CA CYS A 136 2.26 -25.78 19.27
C CYS A 136 0.83 -25.44 19.70
N ALA A 137 0.10 -24.66 18.91
CA ALA A 137 -1.28 -24.21 19.17
C ALA A 137 -1.49 -23.49 20.51
N ARG A 138 -0.43 -23.00 21.15
CA ARG A 138 -0.53 -22.20 22.38
C ARG A 138 -1.21 -20.87 22.06
N GLN A 139 -2.14 -20.48 22.92
CA GLN A 139 -2.79 -19.17 22.90
C GLN A 139 -2.09 -18.23 23.89
N ASN A 140 -1.77 -17.01 23.45
CA ASN A 140 -1.45 -15.88 24.30
C ASN A 140 -2.55 -14.83 24.12
N PRO A 141 -3.41 -14.60 25.13
CA PRO A 141 -4.43 -13.58 25.03
C PRO A 141 -3.79 -12.20 24.90
N LEU A 142 -4.36 -11.34 24.06
CA LEU A 142 -4.06 -9.91 24.10
C LEU A 142 -4.72 -9.35 25.35
N GLY A 143 -3.94 -8.77 26.26
CA GLY A 143 -4.49 -8.01 27.37
C GLY A 143 -5.40 -6.91 26.81
N ALA A 144 -6.54 -6.65 27.45
CA ALA A 144 -7.40 -5.55 27.07
C ALA A 144 -6.63 -4.24 27.25
N GLY A 145 -6.13 -3.67 26.15
CA GLY A 145 -5.57 -2.33 26.16
C GLY A 145 -6.68 -1.36 26.58
N SER A 146 -6.55 -0.76 27.76
CA SER A 146 -7.39 0.35 28.17
C SER A 146 -6.83 1.62 27.54
N GLY A 147 -7.11 1.82 26.26
CA GLY A 147 -6.75 3.04 25.56
C GLY A 147 -8.01 3.76 25.11
N THR A 148 -8.09 5.05 25.42
CA THR A 148 -9.08 5.95 24.86
C THR A 148 -8.84 6.07 23.36
N GLU A 149 -9.88 5.82 22.55
CA GLU A 149 -9.86 6.11 21.11
C GLU A 149 -9.45 7.57 20.89
N ASN A 150 -8.25 7.79 20.36
CA ASN A 150 -7.72 9.13 20.13
C ASN A 150 -7.95 9.52 18.67
N GLU A 151 -8.98 10.33 18.45
CA GLU A 151 -9.18 11.03 17.18
C GLU A 151 -8.08 12.07 16.98
N LYS A 152 -7.71 12.32 15.72
CA LYS A 152 -6.72 13.33 15.38
C LYS A 152 -7.44 14.59 14.91
N ASP A 153 -7.07 15.73 15.48
CA ASP A 153 -7.53 17.04 15.02
C ASP A 153 -7.03 17.30 13.58
N PHE A 154 -7.98 17.62 12.70
CA PHE A 154 -7.71 17.80 11.28
C PHE A 154 -6.85 19.05 10.99
N ILE A 155 -7.12 20.17 11.66
CA ILE A 155 -6.40 21.44 11.44
C ILE A 155 -4.93 21.30 11.88
N VAL A 156 -4.72 20.65 13.02
CA VAL A 156 -3.37 20.38 13.54
C VAL A 156 -2.61 19.43 12.62
N ALA A 157 -3.26 18.40 12.07
CA ALA A 157 -2.65 17.46 11.13
C ALA A 157 -2.28 18.08 9.77
N MET A 158 -3.08 19.03 9.27
CA MET A 158 -2.80 19.73 8.01
C MET A 158 -1.63 20.71 8.12
N ALA A 159 -1.45 21.35 9.28
CA ALA A 159 -0.41 22.37 9.49
C ALA A 159 1.03 21.81 9.49
N THR A 160 1.20 20.51 9.73
CA THR A 160 2.53 19.91 9.95
C THR A 160 3.04 19.04 8.80
N MET A 161 2.30 18.89 7.69
CA MET A 161 2.54 17.98 6.54
C MET A 161 2.86 16.51 6.90
N LYS A 162 2.92 16.19 8.20
CA LYS A 162 3.08 14.89 8.82
C LYS A 162 1.93 14.79 9.80
N GLY A 163 0.77 14.31 9.33
CA GLY A 163 -0.37 14.06 10.20
C GLY A 163 0.12 13.35 11.46
N HIS A 164 -0.27 13.86 12.64
CA HIS A 164 0.35 13.55 13.95
C HIS A 164 0.16 12.10 14.45
N GLY A 165 0.15 11.09 13.58
CA GLY A 165 0.43 9.72 13.99
C GLY A 165 1.93 9.53 14.17
N LYS A 166 2.32 8.67 15.13
CA LYS A 166 3.69 8.14 15.12
C LYS A 166 3.95 7.52 13.74
N PRO A 167 4.99 7.94 13.01
CA PRO A 167 5.36 7.25 11.79
C PRO A 167 5.70 5.82 12.15
N LEU A 168 4.97 4.87 11.57
CA LEU A 168 5.26 3.46 11.74
C LEU A 168 6.33 3.10 10.70
N GLN A 169 7.48 2.62 11.16
CA GLN A 169 8.53 2.10 10.26
C GLN A 169 8.21 0.66 9.91
N GLU A 170 7.24 0.48 9.03
CA GLU A 170 6.82 -0.83 8.57
C GLU A 170 7.50 -1.23 7.26
N GLN A 171 7.60 -2.54 7.06
CA GLN A 171 8.00 -3.10 5.78
C GLN A 171 6.82 -2.99 4.82
N VAL A 172 6.95 -2.08 3.85
CA VAL A 172 5.94 -1.90 2.80
C VAL A 172 6.37 -2.67 1.56
N PHE A 173 5.53 -3.61 1.16
CA PHE A 173 5.65 -4.33 -0.09
C PHE A 173 4.86 -3.63 -1.19
N HIS A 174 5.53 -3.26 -2.29
CA HIS A 174 4.92 -2.74 -3.50
C HIS A 174 4.82 -3.81 -4.59
N CYS A 175 3.61 -4.08 -5.06
CA CYS A 175 3.38 -5.03 -6.14
C CYS A 175 3.60 -4.37 -7.51
N ASN A 176 4.60 -4.80 -8.28
CA ASN A 176 4.84 -4.27 -9.64
C ASN A 176 3.78 -4.69 -10.68
N GLY A 177 2.97 -5.72 -10.38
CA GLY A 177 1.93 -6.21 -11.28
C GLY A 177 0.68 -5.33 -11.27
N CYS A 178 0.15 -5.06 -10.08
CA CYS A 178 -1.07 -4.26 -9.92
C CYS A 178 -0.83 -2.88 -9.28
N GLY A 179 0.31 -2.61 -8.66
CA GLY A 179 0.63 -1.35 -7.98
C GLY A 179 0.11 -1.22 -6.53
N ALA A 180 -0.42 -2.29 -5.92
CA ALA A 180 -0.91 -2.23 -4.54
C ALA A 180 0.27 -2.26 -3.57
N GLU A 181 0.09 -1.58 -2.45
CA GLU A 181 1.05 -1.57 -1.36
C GLU A 181 0.47 -2.26 -0.12
N PHE A 182 1.26 -3.12 0.50
CA PHE A 182 0.85 -3.87 1.69
C PHE A 182 1.88 -3.74 2.79
N ILE A 183 1.42 -3.68 4.02
CA ILE A 183 2.25 -3.87 5.21
C ILE A 183 2.48 -5.37 5.36
N LEU A 184 3.74 -5.79 5.38
CA LEU A 184 4.12 -7.19 5.55
C LEU A 184 4.71 -7.45 6.93
N PRO A 185 4.50 -8.67 7.47
CA PRO A 185 5.23 -9.14 8.63
C PRO A 185 6.75 -9.11 8.37
N PRO A 186 7.57 -8.76 9.37
CA PRO A 186 9.02 -8.59 9.22
C PRO A 186 9.81 -9.80 8.68
N GLU A 187 9.30 -11.00 8.95
CA GLU A 187 9.94 -12.27 8.58
C GLU A 187 9.54 -12.75 7.18
N GLN A 188 8.61 -12.06 6.52
CA GLN A 188 8.08 -12.48 5.23
C GLN A 188 9.01 -12.00 4.09
N LEU A 189 9.94 -12.88 3.70
CA LEU A 189 10.90 -12.66 2.60
C LEU A 189 10.22 -12.66 1.20
N SER A 190 9.08 -13.32 1.08
CA SER A 190 8.31 -13.41 -0.15
C SER A 190 6.82 -13.50 0.14
N SER A 191 6.01 -12.83 -0.68
CA SER A 191 4.55 -12.89 -0.60
C SER A 191 3.96 -12.89 -2.00
N ASN A 192 2.78 -13.50 -2.15
CA ASN A 192 1.96 -13.33 -3.33
C ASN A 192 1.08 -12.10 -3.14
N CYS A 193 0.90 -11.31 -4.20
CA CYS A 193 -0.02 -10.18 -4.15
C CYS A 193 -1.47 -10.66 -3.90
N ALA A 194 -2.16 -10.06 -2.92
CA ALA A 194 -3.56 -10.41 -2.64
C ALA A 194 -4.52 -10.06 -3.80
N TYR A 195 -4.12 -9.17 -4.71
CA TYR A 195 -4.91 -8.77 -5.87
C TYR A 195 -4.62 -9.61 -7.11
N CYS A 196 -3.38 -9.57 -7.64
CA CYS A 196 -3.05 -10.19 -8.93
C CYS A 196 -2.24 -11.48 -8.81
N ASP A 197 -2.04 -11.99 -7.59
CA ASP A 197 -1.32 -13.24 -7.28
C ASP A 197 0.13 -13.31 -7.79
N SER A 198 0.69 -12.19 -8.23
CA SER A 198 2.08 -12.15 -8.68
C SER A 198 3.02 -12.45 -7.51
N PRO A 199 3.99 -13.37 -7.69
CA PRO A 199 4.97 -13.67 -6.64
C PRO A 199 6.00 -12.54 -6.56
N HIS A 200 6.31 -12.11 -5.35
CA HIS A 200 7.30 -11.07 -5.12
C HIS A 200 8.27 -11.43 -4.00
N VAL A 201 9.53 -11.04 -4.20
CA VAL A 201 10.55 -10.99 -3.16
C VAL A 201 10.49 -9.60 -2.54
N VAL A 202 10.37 -9.54 -1.22
CA VAL A 202 10.27 -8.29 -0.48
C VAL A 202 11.64 -7.65 -0.43
N ASN A 203 11.80 -6.50 -1.07
CA ASN A 203 13.08 -5.79 -1.08
C ASN A 203 13.13 -4.87 0.15
N TYR A 204 14.01 -5.17 1.10
CA TYR A 204 14.09 -4.53 2.43
C TYR A 204 14.52 -3.05 2.45
N GLU A 205 14.68 -2.42 1.28
CA GLU A 205 15.35 -1.13 1.16
C GLU A 205 14.43 0.09 1.30
N LYS A 206 13.10 -0.10 1.41
CA LYS A 206 12.14 1.01 1.42
C LYS A 206 11.20 0.97 2.62
N THR A 207 11.68 1.47 3.76
CA THR A 207 10.80 1.90 4.84
C THR A 207 10.15 3.23 4.44
N LYS A 208 8.82 3.30 4.44
CA LYS A 208 8.08 4.55 4.27
C LYS A 208 7.64 5.05 5.64
N ASP A 209 7.76 6.36 5.88
CA ASP A 209 7.08 6.99 7.00
C ASP A 209 5.56 7.00 6.70
N ILE A 210 4.85 5.99 7.20
CA ILE A 210 3.40 5.85 7.04
C ILE A 210 2.68 6.26 8.33
N LEU A 211 1.46 6.77 8.19
CA LEU A 211 0.60 7.05 9.33
C LEU A 211 0.16 5.72 9.95
N ALA A 212 0.51 5.50 11.22
CA ALA A 212 -0.01 4.37 11.96
C ALA A 212 -1.55 4.45 12.03
N PRO A 213 -2.27 3.32 11.82
CA PRO A 213 -3.69 3.24 12.09
C PRO A 213 -4.00 3.66 13.52
N ASN A 214 -5.16 4.30 13.72
CA ASN A 214 -5.69 4.63 15.03
C ASN A 214 -6.40 3.42 15.65
N SER A 215 -7.12 2.67 14.82
CA SER A 215 -7.94 1.56 15.26
C SER A 215 -7.94 0.39 14.28
N ILE A 216 -8.36 -0.77 14.78
CA ILE A 216 -8.49 -2.01 14.02
C ILE A 216 -9.72 -2.76 14.50
N LEU A 217 -10.46 -3.34 13.57
CA LEU A 217 -11.56 -4.23 13.88
C LEU A 217 -11.05 -5.68 13.74
N PRO A 218 -10.99 -6.49 14.81
CA PRO A 218 -10.48 -7.86 14.69
C PRO A 218 -11.34 -8.74 13.80
N PHE A 219 -10.73 -9.71 13.10
CA PHE A 219 -11.48 -10.82 12.52
C PHE A 219 -12.30 -11.54 13.59
N ALA A 220 -13.50 -11.97 13.21
CA ALA A 220 -14.37 -12.84 14.01
C ALA A 220 -14.75 -14.15 13.26
N ILE A 221 -14.39 -14.26 11.99
CA ILE A 221 -14.74 -15.35 11.09
C ILE A 221 -13.46 -15.95 10.51
N ASP A 222 -13.34 -17.27 10.56
CA ASP A 222 -12.23 -18.02 9.98
C ASP A 222 -12.38 -18.25 8.46
N GLN A 223 -11.28 -18.64 7.80
CA GLN A 223 -11.27 -18.86 6.35
C GLN A 223 -12.26 -19.94 5.91
N LYS A 224 -12.47 -20.97 6.73
CA LYS A 224 -13.39 -22.08 6.42
C LYS A 224 -14.85 -21.62 6.41
N ARG A 225 -15.21 -20.73 7.32
CA ARG A 225 -16.55 -20.12 7.34
C ARG A 225 -16.70 -19.11 6.21
N ALA A 226 -15.67 -18.30 5.92
CA ALA A 226 -15.68 -17.39 4.76
C ALA A 226 -15.89 -18.15 3.43
N ALA A 227 -15.20 -19.28 3.24
CA ALA A 227 -15.37 -20.13 2.07
C ALA A 227 -16.79 -20.71 1.95
N ARG A 228 -17.42 -21.08 3.07
CA ARG A 228 -18.82 -21.55 3.07
C ARG A 228 -19.80 -20.44 2.68
N LEU A 229 -19.64 -19.25 3.26
CA LEU A 229 -20.46 -18.07 2.93
C LEU A 229 -20.34 -17.68 1.45
N LEU A 230 -19.13 -17.79 0.88
CA LEU A 230 -18.93 -17.58 -0.56
C LEU A 230 -19.74 -18.57 -1.39
N ILE A 231 -19.70 -19.86 -1.04
CA ILE A 231 -20.46 -20.91 -1.76
C ILE A 231 -21.96 -20.63 -1.67
N GLU A 232 -22.48 -20.36 -0.47
CA GLU A 232 -23.90 -20.03 -0.24
C GLU A 232 -24.33 -18.82 -1.06
N TRP A 233 -23.49 -17.78 -1.12
CA TRP A 233 -23.76 -16.58 -1.90
C TRP A 233 -23.73 -16.84 -3.42
N VAL A 234 -22.76 -17.62 -3.91
CA VAL A 234 -22.68 -18.03 -5.33
C VAL A 234 -23.93 -18.82 -5.74
N GLU A 235 -24.36 -19.76 -4.90
CA GLU A 235 -25.56 -20.57 -5.14
C GLU A 235 -26.83 -19.73 -5.13
N LYS A 236 -27.00 -18.85 -4.12
CA LYS A 236 -28.14 -17.95 -4.00
C LYS A 236 -28.30 -17.03 -5.21
N ASN A 237 -27.19 -16.55 -5.76
CA ASN A 237 -27.20 -15.67 -6.94
C ASN A 237 -27.28 -16.44 -8.27
N HIS A 238 -27.28 -17.78 -8.24
CA HIS A 238 -27.23 -18.66 -9.41
C HIS A 238 -26.01 -18.42 -10.31
N ILE A 239 -24.87 -18.10 -9.70
CA ILE A 239 -23.63 -17.85 -10.41
C ILE A 239 -22.96 -19.20 -10.71
N LYS A 240 -22.50 -19.38 -11.96
CA LYS A 240 -21.73 -20.55 -12.38
C LYS A 240 -20.31 -20.10 -12.74
N PRO A 241 -19.32 -20.24 -11.84
CA PRO A 241 -17.96 -19.81 -12.12
C PRO A 241 -17.38 -20.54 -13.34
N GLU A 242 -16.68 -19.81 -14.19
CA GLU A 242 -16.09 -20.35 -15.42
C GLU A 242 -14.80 -21.14 -15.15
N LYS A 243 -14.14 -20.83 -14.03
CA LYS A 243 -12.89 -21.47 -13.57
C LYS A 243 -12.97 -21.74 -12.08
N LYS A 244 -11.98 -22.48 -11.58
CA LYS A 244 -11.80 -22.72 -10.15
C LYS A 244 -11.63 -21.38 -9.44
N VAL A 245 -12.38 -21.20 -8.36
CA VAL A 245 -12.29 -20.05 -7.45
C VAL A 245 -11.29 -20.38 -6.35
N ASP A 246 -10.40 -19.45 -6.06
CA ASP A 246 -9.45 -19.60 -4.97
C ASP A 246 -10.10 -19.35 -3.61
N LEU A 247 -9.52 -19.93 -2.56
CA LEU A 247 -9.98 -19.72 -1.20
C LEU A 247 -9.87 -18.23 -0.83
N PRO A 248 -10.89 -17.65 -0.17
CA PRO A 248 -10.82 -16.27 0.28
C PRO A 248 -9.58 -16.01 1.13
N ARG A 249 -8.84 -14.94 0.79
CA ARG A 249 -7.65 -14.50 1.51
C ARG A 249 -8.02 -13.41 2.50
N GLY A 250 -7.51 -13.50 3.71
CA GLY A 250 -7.73 -12.50 4.75
C GLY A 250 -6.84 -11.29 4.56
N VAL A 251 -7.44 -10.11 4.45
CA VAL A 251 -6.76 -8.83 4.28
C VAL A 251 -7.44 -7.78 5.15
N TYR A 252 -6.64 -6.93 5.79
CA TYR A 252 -7.13 -5.70 6.39
C TYR A 252 -7.16 -4.59 5.34
N LEU A 253 -8.34 -4.03 5.09
CA LEU A 253 -8.52 -2.88 4.20
C LEU A 253 -8.55 -1.58 5.00
N PRO A 254 -7.83 -0.53 4.57
CA PRO A 254 -7.79 0.73 5.28
C PRO A 254 -9.02 1.59 4.97
N MET A 255 -9.53 2.27 5.99
CA MET A 255 -10.69 3.16 5.92
C MET A 255 -10.41 4.43 6.72
N TRP A 256 -10.76 5.57 6.14
CA TRP A 256 -10.82 6.84 6.85
C TRP A 256 -12.20 7.03 7.46
N THR A 257 -12.27 7.48 8.70
CA THR A 257 -13.49 8.10 9.25
C THR A 257 -13.24 9.59 9.48
N PHE A 258 -14.28 10.39 9.29
CA PHE A 258 -14.24 11.84 9.46
C PHE A 258 -15.43 12.32 10.27
N ASP A 259 -15.16 13.23 11.19
CA ASP A 259 -16.18 14.03 11.85
C ASP A 259 -16.27 15.40 11.17
N ILE A 260 -17.49 15.79 10.81
CA ILE A 260 -17.77 16.99 10.04
C ILE A 260 -18.78 17.84 10.79
N GLY A 261 -18.37 19.06 11.11
CA GLY A 261 -19.18 20.06 11.79
C GLY A 261 -19.43 21.30 10.94
N GLY A 262 -20.19 22.23 11.51
CA GLY A 262 -20.41 23.57 10.96
C GLY A 262 -21.84 23.79 10.47
N GLU A 263 -21.99 24.52 9.37
CA GLU A 263 -23.29 25.01 8.90
C GLU A 263 -23.41 24.91 7.37
N ILE A 264 -24.63 24.70 6.88
CA ILE A 264 -25.01 24.90 5.47
C ILE A 264 -25.78 26.20 5.36
N ASP A 265 -25.20 27.17 4.65
CA ASP A 265 -25.88 28.41 4.29
C ASP A 265 -26.85 28.10 3.13
N TYR A 266 -28.15 28.37 3.31
CA TYR A 266 -29.16 28.09 2.30
C TYR A 266 -30.07 29.29 2.01
N SER A 267 -30.59 29.32 0.78
CA SER A 267 -31.68 30.22 0.38
C SER A 267 -32.77 29.42 -0.30
N GLY A 268 -34.03 29.70 0.01
CA GLY A 268 -35.16 29.02 -0.60
C GLY A 268 -36.45 29.81 -0.55
N GLU A 269 -37.49 29.24 -1.16
CA GLU A 269 -38.82 29.82 -1.22
C GLU A 269 -39.82 28.93 -0.45
N ILE A 270 -40.53 29.54 0.49
CA ILE A 270 -41.67 28.93 1.18
C ILE A 270 -42.93 29.43 0.48
N VAL A 271 -43.79 28.50 0.08
CA VAL A 271 -45.07 28.81 -0.56
C VAL A 271 -46.19 28.56 0.43
N GLU A 272 -46.84 29.63 0.85
CA GLU A 272 -48.01 29.60 1.72
C GLU A 272 -49.28 29.88 0.90
N TYR A 273 -50.36 29.18 1.23
CA TYR A 273 -51.68 29.43 0.65
C TYR A 273 -52.56 30.08 1.72
N GLU A 274 -52.74 31.38 1.62
CA GLU A 274 -53.64 32.13 2.49
C GLU A 274 -55.03 32.19 1.83
N ARG A 275 -56.10 32.04 2.63
CA ARG A 275 -57.46 32.27 2.14
C ARG A 275 -57.79 33.74 2.37
N ASN A 276 -58.02 34.49 1.29
CA ASN A 276 -58.45 35.87 1.38
C ASN A 276 -59.82 35.92 2.09
N THR A 277 -59.90 36.63 3.22
CA THR A 277 -61.12 36.69 4.05
C THR A 277 -62.25 37.49 3.40
N PHE A 278 -61.95 38.31 2.40
CA PHE A 278 -62.93 39.12 1.67
C PHE A 278 -63.43 38.46 0.38
N THR A 279 -62.55 37.81 -0.38
CA THR A 279 -62.90 37.20 -1.68
C THR A 279 -63.12 35.69 -1.60
N GLY A 280 -62.64 35.03 -0.53
CA GLY A 280 -62.68 33.58 -0.38
C GLY A 280 -61.67 32.81 -1.27
N GLU A 281 -60.91 33.51 -2.10
CA GLU A 281 -59.90 32.93 -3.00
C GLU A 281 -58.65 32.49 -2.23
N ARG A 282 -57.96 31.47 -2.75
CA ARG A 282 -56.63 31.06 -2.26
C ARG A 282 -55.58 31.93 -2.93
N GLU A 283 -54.95 32.80 -2.16
CA GLU A 283 -53.79 33.57 -2.60
C GLU A 283 -52.49 32.80 -2.33
N ARG A 284 -51.62 32.75 -3.33
CA ARG A 284 -50.29 32.16 -3.22
C ARG A 284 -49.31 33.24 -2.77
N LYS A 285 -48.73 33.07 -1.58
CA LYS A 285 -47.68 33.93 -1.04
C LYS A 285 -46.35 33.18 -1.09
N VAL A 286 -45.35 33.82 -1.70
CA VAL A 286 -43.99 33.25 -1.81
C VAL A 286 -43.07 34.10 -0.96
N THR A 287 -42.50 33.51 0.08
CA THR A 287 -41.52 34.17 0.96
C THR A 287 -40.14 33.59 0.70
N ARG A 288 -39.18 34.47 0.40
CA ARG A 288 -37.77 34.07 0.32
C ARG A 288 -37.15 34.05 1.71
N VAL A 289 -36.45 32.97 2.01
CA VAL A 289 -35.75 32.76 3.28
C VAL A 289 -34.28 32.53 2.96
N GLU A 290 -33.42 33.23 3.69
CA GLU A 290 -31.99 32.99 3.76
C GLU A 290 -31.66 32.68 5.21
N ASP A 291 -31.09 31.51 5.47
CA ASP A 291 -30.80 31.05 6.82
C ASP A 291 -29.70 29.98 6.78
N LYS A 292 -29.35 29.47 7.95
CA LYS A 292 -28.30 28.47 8.14
C LYS A 292 -28.84 27.21 8.79
N TYR A 293 -28.39 26.07 8.29
CA TYR A 293 -28.71 24.77 8.86
C TYR A 293 -27.48 24.18 9.56
N PRO A 294 -27.53 23.89 10.87
CA PRO A 294 -26.40 23.28 11.58
C PRO A 294 -26.16 21.85 11.08
N VAL A 295 -24.90 21.48 10.92
CA VAL A 295 -24.46 20.16 10.45
C VAL A 295 -23.54 19.53 11.48
N MET A 296 -23.85 18.27 11.82
CA MET A 296 -22.97 17.39 12.57
C MET A 296 -23.08 16.00 11.96
N VAL A 297 -21.97 15.49 11.42
CA VAL A 297 -21.86 14.14 10.88
C VAL A 297 -20.67 13.48 11.55
N ASN A 298 -20.91 12.39 12.26
CA ASN A 298 -19.87 11.65 12.98
C ASN A 298 -19.55 10.36 12.24
N ASP A 299 -18.27 9.97 12.27
CA ASP A 299 -17.73 8.73 11.71
C ASP A 299 -18.14 8.47 10.25
N LEU A 300 -18.10 9.50 9.39
CA LEU A 300 -18.32 9.32 7.96
C LEU A 300 -17.19 8.47 7.38
N ALA A 301 -17.49 7.21 7.08
CA ALA A 301 -16.52 6.21 6.61
C ALA A 301 -16.30 6.26 5.09
N LEU A 302 -15.04 6.31 4.66
CA LEU A 302 -14.62 6.22 3.26
C LEU A 302 -13.42 5.25 3.11
N PRO A 303 -13.35 4.45 2.03
CA PRO A 303 -12.18 3.65 1.70
C PRO A 303 -10.93 4.52 1.59
N ALA A 304 -9.84 4.06 2.19
CA ALA A 304 -8.53 4.68 2.03
C ALA A 304 -7.68 4.02 0.92
N SER A 305 -8.27 3.07 0.19
CA SER A 305 -7.67 2.32 -0.93
C SER A 305 -8.53 2.43 -2.19
N ARG A 306 -7.95 2.76 -3.35
CA ARG A 306 -8.70 2.94 -4.62
C ARG A 306 -9.17 1.63 -5.25
N LYS A 307 -8.40 0.55 -5.16
CA LYS A 307 -8.64 -0.69 -5.92
C LYS A 307 -9.95 -1.40 -5.57
N PRO A 308 -10.17 -1.83 -4.32
CA PRO A 308 -11.44 -2.45 -3.95
C PRO A 308 -12.53 -1.41 -3.65
N SER A 309 -12.27 -0.11 -3.86
CA SER A 309 -13.10 0.98 -3.32
C SER A 309 -14.59 0.83 -3.62
N GLN A 310 -14.98 0.46 -4.83
CA GLN A 310 -16.39 0.33 -5.20
C GLN A 310 -17.09 -0.81 -4.44
N VAL A 311 -16.47 -1.99 -4.39
CA VAL A 311 -17.04 -3.14 -3.65
C VAL A 311 -16.97 -2.91 -2.16
N PHE A 312 -15.88 -2.29 -1.69
CA PHE A 312 -15.69 -1.98 -0.28
C PHE A 312 -16.68 -0.91 0.21
N MET A 313 -17.01 0.10 -0.61
CA MET A 313 -18.08 1.06 -0.32
C MET A 313 -19.43 0.38 -0.10
N LYS A 314 -19.76 -0.67 -0.89
CA LYS A 314 -20.98 -1.47 -0.68
C LYS A 314 -20.93 -2.28 0.62
N LEU A 315 -19.74 -2.73 1.01
CA LEU A 315 -19.54 -3.55 2.21
C LEU A 315 -19.45 -2.72 3.50
N LEU A 316 -18.95 -1.49 3.44
CA LEU A 316 -18.68 -0.62 4.59
C LEU A 316 -19.87 -0.48 5.57
N PRO A 317 -21.11 -0.22 5.10
CA PRO A 317 -22.28 -0.09 5.99
C PRO A 317 -22.63 -1.36 6.77
N THR A 318 -22.04 -2.50 6.40
CA THR A 318 -22.31 -3.78 7.06
C THR A 318 -21.45 -4.00 8.30
N PHE A 319 -20.38 -3.21 8.50
CA PHE A 319 -19.52 -3.34 9.67
C PHE A 319 -20.12 -2.65 10.89
N ASP A 320 -20.02 -3.30 12.05
CA ASP A 320 -20.27 -2.66 13.34
C ASP A 320 -18.98 -1.99 13.82
N LEU A 321 -18.89 -0.68 13.58
CA LEU A 321 -17.73 0.14 13.94
C LEU A 321 -17.62 0.39 15.44
N SER A 322 -18.67 0.13 16.23
CA SER A 322 -18.59 0.27 17.70
C SER A 322 -17.68 -0.78 18.35
N ALA A 323 -17.34 -1.85 17.61
CA ALA A 323 -16.42 -2.89 18.04
C ALA A 323 -14.94 -2.61 17.66
N LEU A 324 -14.64 -1.41 17.14
CA LEU A 324 -13.26 -0.99 16.88
C LEU A 324 -12.43 -1.05 18.17
N LYS A 325 -11.16 -1.43 18.01
CA LYS A 325 -10.18 -1.45 19.10
C LYS A 325 -9.02 -0.54 18.74
N GLU A 326 -8.35 0.00 19.74
CA GLU A 326 -7.09 0.71 19.52
C GLU A 326 -6.11 -0.18 18.74
N TYR A 327 -5.42 0.42 17.77
CA TYR A 327 -4.48 -0.31 16.94
C TYR A 327 -3.30 -0.84 17.78
N ASP A 328 -3.07 -2.14 17.66
CA ASP A 328 -1.90 -2.82 18.19
C ASP A 328 -1.27 -3.67 17.06
N PRO A 329 0.03 -3.54 16.78
CA PRO A 329 0.71 -4.32 15.73
C PRO A 329 0.51 -5.83 15.83
N ARG A 330 0.25 -6.36 17.04
CA ARG A 330 -0.05 -7.78 17.27
C ARG A 330 -1.27 -8.27 16.49
N TYR A 331 -2.24 -7.42 16.16
CA TYR A 331 -3.39 -7.79 15.34
C TYR A 331 -3.02 -8.12 13.89
N LEU A 332 -1.91 -7.57 13.39
CA LEU A 332 -1.40 -7.85 12.05
C LEU A 332 -0.46 -9.07 12.01
N ALA A 333 -0.18 -9.70 13.16
CA ALA A 333 0.63 -10.90 13.21
C ALA A 333 -0.01 -12.01 12.36
N GLY A 334 0.59 -12.32 11.21
CA GLY A 334 0.09 -13.35 10.28
C GLY A 334 -1.02 -12.88 9.33
N TRP A 335 -1.37 -11.58 9.31
CA TRP A 335 -2.36 -11.01 8.41
C TRP A 335 -1.74 -9.98 7.48
N LEU A 336 -2.29 -9.87 6.27
CA LEU A 336 -1.92 -8.80 5.33
C LEU A 336 -2.77 -7.57 5.65
N ALA A 337 -2.17 -6.38 5.60
CA ALA A 337 -2.89 -5.11 5.60
C ALA A 337 -2.52 -4.32 4.36
N GLU A 338 -3.51 -3.83 3.62
CA GLU A 338 -3.26 -2.89 2.53
C GLU A 338 -2.93 -1.52 3.10
N LEU A 339 -1.92 -0.86 2.52
CA LEU A 339 -1.58 0.52 2.84
C LEU A 339 -2.54 1.47 2.13
N TYR A 340 -2.94 2.55 2.80
CA TYR A 340 -3.77 3.57 2.17
C TYR A 340 -3.05 4.22 0.97
N ASP A 341 -3.76 4.38 -0.14
CA ASP A 341 -3.28 5.08 -1.35
C ASP A 341 -4.06 6.38 -1.63
N VAL A 342 -5.15 6.63 -0.87
CA VAL A 342 -5.88 7.90 -0.85
C VAL A 342 -5.34 8.74 0.30
N PRO A 343 -4.67 9.88 0.03
CA PRO A 343 -4.21 10.79 1.06
C PRO A 343 -5.38 11.30 1.90
N MET A 344 -5.14 11.49 3.21
CA MET A 344 -6.14 12.01 4.14
C MET A 344 -6.75 13.35 3.66
N ALA A 345 -5.93 14.24 3.12
CA ALA A 345 -6.39 15.52 2.59
C ALA A 345 -7.42 15.36 1.45
N ASP A 346 -7.16 14.45 0.50
CA ASP A 346 -8.08 14.18 -0.61
C ASP A 346 -9.37 13.53 -0.09
N ALA A 347 -9.23 12.52 0.78
CA ALA A 347 -10.37 11.83 1.39
C ALA A 347 -11.25 12.80 2.22
N SER A 348 -10.67 13.81 2.85
CA SER A 348 -11.42 14.82 3.62
C SER A 348 -12.30 15.72 2.73
N LEU A 349 -11.85 16.01 1.50
CA LEU A 349 -12.64 16.76 0.52
C LEU A 349 -13.82 15.93 0.03
N ASP A 350 -13.58 14.64 -0.23
CA ASP A 350 -14.61 13.68 -0.61
C ASP A 350 -15.63 13.46 0.52
N ALA A 351 -15.17 13.39 1.77
CA ALA A 351 -16.00 13.30 2.96
C ALA A 351 -16.94 14.49 3.08
N ARG A 352 -16.40 15.71 3.02
CA ARG A 352 -17.19 16.95 3.06
C ARG A 352 -18.18 17.02 1.90
N SER A 353 -17.77 16.64 0.69
CA SER A 353 -18.64 16.61 -0.50
C SER A 353 -19.79 15.62 -0.33
N THR A 354 -19.49 14.42 0.19
CA THR A 354 -20.48 13.36 0.43
C THR A 354 -21.50 13.75 1.49
N ALA A 355 -21.04 14.25 2.64
CA ALA A 355 -21.90 14.77 3.70
C ALA A 355 -22.81 15.90 3.18
N PHE A 356 -22.24 16.88 2.47
CA PHE A 356 -23.01 17.98 1.92
C PHE A 356 -24.07 17.50 0.93
N LYS A 357 -23.74 16.61 -0.02
CA LYS A 357 -24.69 16.06 -0.99
C LYS A 357 -25.85 15.35 -0.28
N HIS A 358 -25.55 14.54 0.73
CA HIS A 358 -26.55 13.81 1.50
C HIS A 358 -27.52 14.77 2.21
N ILE A 359 -26.98 15.71 2.98
CA ILE A 359 -27.79 16.67 3.76
C ILE A 359 -28.56 17.60 2.83
N LYS A 360 -27.94 18.13 1.77
CA LYS A 360 -28.60 19.00 0.78
C LYS A 360 -29.83 18.34 0.16
N LYS A 361 -29.79 17.02 -0.10
CA LYS A 361 -30.94 16.27 -0.63
C LYS A 361 -32.09 16.17 0.38
N GLN A 362 -31.78 16.08 1.67
CA GLN A 362 -32.77 15.99 2.75
C GLN A 362 -33.25 17.37 3.23
N LEU A 363 -32.46 18.42 3.01
CA LEU A 363 -32.68 19.76 3.53
C LEU A 363 -34.08 20.34 3.23
N PRO A 364 -34.65 20.18 2.01
CA PRO A 364 -36.03 20.62 1.74
C PRO A 364 -37.06 20.00 2.69
N HIS A 365 -36.89 18.73 3.04
CA HIS A 365 -37.80 18.00 3.91
C HIS A 365 -37.60 18.39 5.38
N LEU A 366 -36.33 18.51 5.81
CA LEU A 366 -35.95 18.91 7.17
C LEU A 366 -36.46 20.30 7.53
N LEU A 367 -36.57 21.19 6.55
CA LEU A 367 -37.02 22.58 6.70
C LEU A 367 -38.53 22.77 6.44
N GLY A 368 -39.31 21.69 6.39
CA GLY A 368 -40.77 21.78 6.25
C GLY A 368 -41.26 22.10 4.83
N ASN A 369 -40.64 21.49 3.81
CA ASN A 369 -40.99 21.58 2.38
C ASN A 369 -40.71 22.96 1.75
N ILE A 370 -39.54 23.52 2.04
CA ILE A 370 -39.01 24.68 1.32
C ILE A 370 -38.54 24.27 -0.09
N THR A 371 -38.72 25.15 -1.08
CA THR A 371 -38.08 25.00 -2.39
C THR A 371 -36.68 25.60 -2.33
N LEU A 372 -35.65 24.75 -2.33
CA LEU A 372 -34.26 25.18 -2.20
C LEU A 372 -33.78 25.85 -3.50
N ILE A 373 -33.28 27.10 -3.42
CA ILE A 373 -32.68 27.83 -4.54
C ILE A 373 -31.15 27.65 -4.53
N ARG A 374 -30.54 27.81 -3.36
CA ARG A 374 -29.09 27.71 -3.16
C ARG A 374 -28.81 27.01 -1.84
N ALA A 375 -27.73 26.22 -1.82
CA ALA A 375 -27.08 25.78 -0.59
C ALA A 375 -25.57 25.82 -0.80
N SER A 376 -24.82 26.15 0.25
CA SER A 376 -23.36 26.21 0.25
C SER A 376 -22.79 25.45 1.44
N SER A 377 -21.72 24.69 1.21
CA SER A 377 -20.92 23.99 2.23
C SER A 377 -19.71 24.79 2.70
N ALA A 378 -19.65 26.09 2.40
CA ALA A 378 -18.50 26.94 2.73
C ALA A 378 -18.20 26.98 4.24
N SER A 379 -19.25 26.90 5.06
CA SER A 379 -19.17 26.89 6.52
C SER A 379 -19.08 25.46 7.11
N MET A 380 -18.92 24.43 6.27
CA MET A 380 -18.68 23.04 6.72
C MET A 380 -17.17 22.77 6.80
N LEU A 381 -16.76 22.15 7.90
CA LEU A 381 -15.37 21.82 8.19
C LEU A 381 -15.23 20.39 8.70
N VAL A 382 -14.08 19.79 8.41
CA VAL A 382 -13.68 18.50 8.97
C VAL A 382 -13.01 18.81 10.32
N GLU A 383 -13.54 18.24 11.39
CA GLU A 383 -13.09 18.46 12.76
C GLU A 383 -11.98 17.47 13.13
N SER A 384 -12.27 16.18 12.93
CA SER A 384 -11.37 15.09 13.29
C SER A 384 -11.34 14.02 12.20
N PHE A 385 -10.32 13.15 12.26
CA PHE A 385 -10.23 11.96 11.42
C PHE A 385 -9.57 10.79 12.13
N LYS A 386 -9.86 9.57 11.67
CA LYS A 386 -9.21 8.33 12.10
C LYS A 386 -8.87 7.46 10.90
N LEU A 387 -7.74 6.75 10.99
CA LEU A 387 -7.42 5.64 10.10
C LEU A 387 -7.77 4.32 10.81
N ALA A 388 -8.69 3.55 10.24
CA ALA A 388 -9.09 2.25 10.76
C ALA A 388 -8.72 1.12 9.78
N LEU A 389 -8.41 -0.05 10.30
CA LEU A 389 -8.22 -1.28 9.51
C LEU A 389 -9.41 -2.22 9.70
N LEU A 390 -10.08 -2.59 8.61
CA LEU A 390 -11.23 -3.50 8.64
C LEU A 390 -10.91 -4.89 8.09
N PRO A 391 -11.40 -5.97 8.74
CA PRO A 391 -11.11 -7.34 8.36
C PRO A 391 -11.98 -7.76 7.19
N VAL A 392 -11.37 -8.16 6.08
CA VAL A 392 -12.06 -8.58 4.87
C VAL A 392 -11.48 -9.89 4.37
N TRP A 393 -12.35 -10.82 4.01
CA TRP A 393 -11.99 -11.98 3.20
C TRP A 393 -12.23 -11.63 1.73
N MET A 394 -11.20 -11.73 0.91
CA MET A 394 -11.24 -11.34 -0.50
C MET A 394 -10.93 -12.51 -1.41
N THR A 395 -11.67 -12.63 -2.51
CA THR A 395 -11.36 -13.56 -3.61
C THR A 395 -11.77 -12.95 -4.95
N GLU A 396 -11.27 -13.54 -6.04
CA GLU A 396 -11.66 -13.21 -7.41
C GLU A 396 -12.54 -14.32 -7.98
N LEU A 397 -13.72 -13.95 -8.47
CA LEU A 397 -14.72 -14.84 -9.02
C LEU A 397 -14.73 -14.71 -10.56
N PRO A 398 -14.27 -15.72 -11.31
CA PRO A 398 -14.30 -15.70 -12.77
C PRO A 398 -15.72 -15.99 -13.27
N PHE A 399 -16.39 -14.98 -13.81
CA PHE A 399 -17.77 -15.07 -14.29
C PHE A 399 -18.04 -14.04 -15.40
N GLY A 400 -18.76 -14.43 -16.45
CA GLY A 400 -19.13 -13.50 -17.54
C GLY A 400 -17.92 -13.00 -18.34
N GLY A 401 -16.90 -13.85 -18.52
CA GLY A 401 -15.69 -13.52 -19.26
C GLY A 401 -14.71 -12.56 -18.55
N ARG A 402 -14.96 -12.17 -17.30
CA ARG A 402 -14.04 -11.36 -16.48
C ARG A 402 -13.94 -11.87 -15.04
N GLY A 403 -12.90 -11.43 -14.34
CA GLY A 403 -12.78 -11.62 -12.90
C GLY A 403 -13.56 -10.56 -12.13
N HIS A 404 -14.28 -11.00 -11.11
CA HIS A 404 -15.10 -10.17 -10.26
C HIS A 404 -14.57 -10.18 -8.83
N ILE A 405 -14.31 -9.02 -8.25
CA ILE A 405 -13.84 -8.94 -6.86
C ILE A 405 -15.01 -9.23 -5.93
N VAL A 406 -14.85 -10.21 -5.06
CA VAL A 406 -15.80 -10.54 -4.00
C VAL A 406 -15.15 -10.28 -2.65
N LEU A 407 -15.80 -9.44 -1.85
CA LEU A 407 -15.40 -9.11 -0.49
C LEU A 407 -16.42 -9.67 0.49
N ILE A 408 -15.93 -10.28 1.56
CA ILE A 408 -16.76 -10.82 2.64
C ILE A 408 -16.31 -10.14 3.94
N ASN A 409 -17.26 -9.56 4.65
CA ASN A 409 -17.02 -8.91 5.93
C ASN A 409 -16.50 -9.93 6.96
N GLY A 410 -15.28 -9.72 7.47
CA GLY A 410 -14.61 -10.63 8.41
C GLY A 410 -15.19 -10.63 9.83
N GLN A 411 -16.12 -9.73 10.14
CA GLN A 411 -16.85 -9.64 11.41
C GLN A 411 -18.15 -10.45 11.39
N ASN A 412 -18.96 -10.32 10.32
CA ASN A 412 -20.32 -10.87 10.27
C ASN A 412 -20.63 -11.75 9.05
N GLY A 413 -19.77 -11.76 8.03
CA GLY A 413 -19.89 -12.63 6.88
C GLY A 413 -20.74 -12.09 5.74
N MET A 414 -21.19 -10.83 5.80
CA MET A 414 -21.90 -10.20 4.69
C MET A 414 -21.02 -10.16 3.44
N VAL A 415 -21.60 -10.43 2.26
CA VAL A 415 -20.86 -10.54 0.99
C VAL A 415 -21.23 -9.38 0.07
N ALA A 416 -20.23 -8.73 -0.50
CA ALA A 416 -20.36 -7.72 -1.54
C ALA A 416 -19.50 -8.08 -2.75
N SER A 417 -19.96 -7.70 -3.95
CA SER A 417 -19.18 -7.86 -5.18
C SER A 417 -19.45 -6.74 -6.17
N ASP A 418 -18.65 -6.68 -7.22
CA ASP A 418 -18.85 -5.83 -8.39
C ASP A 418 -19.77 -6.46 -9.46
N LEU A 419 -20.41 -7.60 -9.16
CA LEU A 419 -21.45 -8.15 -10.01
C LEU A 419 -22.67 -7.20 -10.04
N PRO A 420 -23.33 -7.08 -11.20
CA PRO A 420 -24.61 -6.37 -11.27
C PRO A 420 -25.65 -7.08 -10.40
N GLU A 421 -26.37 -6.31 -9.60
CA GLU A 421 -27.49 -6.82 -8.82
C GLU A 421 -28.65 -7.17 -9.76
N LYS A 422 -29.36 -8.27 -9.48
CA LYS A 422 -30.45 -8.76 -10.35
C LYS A 422 -31.66 -7.81 -10.43
N ASP A 423 -31.74 -6.79 -9.57
CA ASP A 423 -32.90 -5.89 -9.46
C ASP A 423 -32.69 -4.50 -10.07
N GLU A 424 -31.57 -4.23 -10.76
CA GLU A 424 -31.34 -2.98 -11.50
C GLU A 424 -31.57 -3.11 -13.02
N GLU A 425 -32.63 -3.82 -13.43
CA GLU A 425 -33.19 -3.71 -14.80
C GLU A 425 -34.05 -2.43 -15.00
N GLN A 426 -34.00 -1.45 -14.10
CA GLN A 426 -34.53 -0.11 -14.32
C GLN A 426 -33.49 0.96 -13.96
N GLY A 427 -32.75 1.43 -14.97
CA GLY A 427 -31.85 2.58 -14.83
C GLY A 427 -30.60 2.55 -15.70
N GLY A 428 -30.35 1.46 -16.43
CA GLY A 428 -29.16 1.31 -17.28
C GLY A 428 -29.15 2.23 -18.50
N LEU A 429 -28.05 2.98 -18.65
CA LEU A 429 -27.63 3.80 -19.79
C LEU A 429 -28.35 5.14 -20.02
N PHE A 430 -29.65 5.28 -19.73
CA PHE A 430 -30.38 6.52 -19.99
C PHE A 430 -30.18 7.61 -18.92
N ASP A 431 -30.03 7.27 -17.63
CA ASP A 431 -29.78 8.26 -16.58
C ASP A 431 -28.36 8.85 -16.66
N PHE A 432 -27.36 8.04 -17.04
CA PHE A 432 -25.99 8.52 -17.26
C PHE A 432 -25.88 9.47 -18.48
N LEU A 433 -26.71 9.25 -19.52
CA LEU A 433 -26.78 10.15 -20.68
C LEU A 433 -27.64 11.40 -20.41
N ALA A 434 -28.63 11.32 -19.52
CA ALA A 434 -29.44 12.48 -19.13
C ALA A 434 -28.64 13.53 -18.35
N ASP A 435 -27.68 13.10 -17.52
CA ASP A 435 -26.77 14.00 -16.80
C ASP A 435 -25.74 14.68 -17.73
N LEU A 436 -25.42 14.08 -18.89
CA LEU A 436 -24.47 14.64 -19.86
C LEU A 436 -25.11 15.61 -20.87
N LEU A 437 -26.45 15.67 -20.91
CA LEU A 437 -27.23 16.49 -21.85
C LEU A 437 -27.90 17.70 -21.19
N ASN A 438 -27.70 17.89 -19.88
CA ASN A 438 -28.30 18.98 -19.10
C ASN A 438 -27.29 20.02 -18.55
N ASP A 439 -26.08 20.07 -19.10
CA ASP A 439 -25.17 21.23 -18.94
C ASP A 439 -25.37 22.29 -20.04
#